data_AF-A0ABC9CL84-F1
#
_entry.id   AF-A0ABC9CL84-F1
#
_cell.length_a   1.000
_cell.length_b   1.000
_cell.length_c   1.000
_cell.angle_alpha   90.00
_cell.angle_beta   90.00
_cell.angle_gamma   90.00
#
_symmetry.space_group_name_H-M   'P 1'
#
loop_
_entity.id
_entity.type
_entity.pdbx_description
1 polymer ?
#
loop_
_entity_poly.entity_id
_entity_poly.type
_entity_poly.pdbx_seq_one_letter_code
_entity_poly.pdbx_strand_id
1 'polypeptide(L)'
;MAPPLTCGPGAPKRRLLQAAADGDLQRFKRIANLLDAGKGRLGQTVAAVKDRGAGALHIAAFPGRTALCAYLVEELHQDVNAADESGETPLVYAVRGDTVDTVQYLLDHGANPDKADGNGSTPLHLAAAGGNCEIVKALLSKGADVHSFCGIGSTPLHLAAACKQYSAMKVLLDHHADCNKVKNSVYTPLIAALTAGSLECVKLLVKAGADVKGVGTIAPLLFAVKKGLTDFYKCLLEAGADPNVRDDFGNLPIEIAANKNRRKDVEILLPVTSRVSYVHDWSIDGIISYVESLPSDDPVYRMKPADIKLEGSKAYKRKDYVTAAKLFFMAARHFPDDATLFSNRSLCWLKLGEGDRALMDAQVCRMKHPGWAKAYYLQGAAQMLLKDHEKACDAFLDGLKLDPSNIEIDRALWEAVDCMKASHAAKQLSAVSLAQ
;
A
#
# COMPACT_ATOMS: atom_id res chain seq x y z
N MET A 1 24.66 51.86 -8.42
CA MET A 1 25.74 51.22 -7.65
C MET A 1 25.11 50.53 -6.46
N ALA A 2 24.99 49.19 -6.50
CA ALA A 2 24.61 48.41 -5.32
C ALA A 2 25.80 48.38 -4.34
N PRO A 3 25.57 48.37 -3.01
CA PRO A 3 26.66 48.43 -2.05
C PRO A 3 27.50 47.15 -2.11
N PRO A 4 28.79 47.20 -1.73
CA PRO A 4 29.64 46.02 -1.72
C PRO A 4 29.13 45.03 -0.67
N LEU A 5 28.85 43.80 -1.09
CA LEU A 5 28.54 42.68 -0.21
C LEU A 5 29.74 42.44 0.72
N THR A 6 29.64 42.95 1.94
CA THR A 6 30.67 42.85 2.98
C THR A 6 30.92 41.40 3.39
N CYS A 7 32.20 41.10 3.61
CA CYS A 7 32.73 39.84 4.08
C CYS A 7 32.28 39.54 5.52
N GLY A 8 31.17 38.82 5.67
CA GLY A 8 30.91 38.07 6.91
C GLY A 8 31.79 36.82 6.99
N PRO A 9 32.04 36.26 8.20
CA PRO A 9 32.86 35.06 8.40
C PRO A 9 32.36 33.79 7.66
N GLY A 10 31.14 33.81 7.10
CA GLY A 10 30.59 32.75 6.25
C GLY A 10 30.65 33.00 4.73
N ALA A 11 31.11 34.18 4.28
CA ALA A 11 31.03 34.56 2.86
C ALA A 11 31.85 33.66 1.91
N PRO A 12 33.09 33.23 2.25
CA PRO A 12 33.87 32.34 1.40
C PRO A 12 33.25 30.94 1.28
N LYS A 13 32.71 30.41 2.39
CA LYS A 13 32.03 29.11 2.44
C LYS A 13 30.78 29.09 1.55
N ARG A 14 29.92 30.11 1.66
CA ARG A 14 28.74 30.26 0.80
C ARG A 14 29.11 30.41 -0.68
N ARG A 15 30.16 31.18 -0.99
CA ARG A 15 30.65 31.35 -2.38
C ARG A 15 31.19 30.04 -2.97
N LEU A 16 31.80 29.17 -2.15
CA LEU A 16 32.24 27.85 -2.59
C LEU A 16 31.04 26.99 -3.01
N LEU A 17 30.00 26.89 -2.15
CA LEU A 17 28.79 26.12 -2.46
C LEU A 17 28.03 26.72 -3.65
N GLN A 18 27.98 28.05 -3.79
CA GLN A 18 27.41 28.68 -4.97
C GLN A 18 28.18 28.32 -6.24
N ALA A 19 29.53 28.38 -6.21
CA ALA A 19 30.33 27.94 -7.35
C ALA A 19 30.09 26.46 -7.69
N ALA A 20 29.76 25.64 -6.69
CA ALA A 20 29.36 24.25 -6.91
C ALA A 20 28.02 24.12 -7.63
N ALA A 21 27.00 24.89 -7.21
CA ALA A 21 25.70 24.93 -7.89
C ALA A 21 25.81 25.44 -9.33
N ASP A 22 26.66 26.46 -9.55
CA ASP A 22 26.92 27.05 -10.86
C ASP A 22 27.69 26.09 -11.79
N GLY A 23 28.43 25.13 -11.21
CA GLY A 23 29.33 24.24 -11.96
C GLY A 23 30.61 24.92 -12.47
N ASP A 24 30.93 26.12 -11.97
CA ASP A 24 32.14 26.86 -12.34
C ASP A 24 33.35 26.25 -11.64
N LEU A 25 33.90 25.19 -12.26
CA LEU A 25 35.03 24.43 -11.74
C LEU A 25 36.25 25.31 -11.44
N GLN A 26 36.53 26.30 -12.29
CA GLN A 26 37.69 27.17 -12.11
C GLN A 26 37.52 28.09 -10.90
N ARG A 27 36.34 28.70 -10.76
CA ARG A 27 36.01 29.49 -9.58
C ARG A 27 35.96 28.65 -8.32
N PHE A 28 35.41 27.44 -8.40
CA PHE A 28 35.40 26.49 -7.30
C PHE A 28 36.82 26.17 -6.82
N LYS A 29 37.71 25.78 -7.73
CA LYS A 29 39.13 25.52 -7.43
C LYS A 29 39.82 26.73 -6.79
N ARG A 30 39.62 27.94 -7.32
CA ARG A 30 40.19 29.17 -6.73
C ARG A 30 39.72 29.37 -5.28
N ILE A 31 38.42 29.26 -5.02
CA ILE A 31 37.86 29.46 -3.67
C ILE A 31 38.30 28.35 -2.73
N ALA A 32 38.34 27.09 -3.18
CA ALA A 32 38.80 25.96 -2.38
C ALA A 32 40.27 26.11 -1.94
N ASN A 33 41.15 26.52 -2.85
CA ASN A 33 42.56 26.83 -2.53
C ASN A 33 42.69 27.98 -1.53
N LEU A 34 41.89 29.04 -1.68
CA LEU A 34 41.87 30.16 -0.73
C LEU A 34 41.43 29.72 0.67
N LEU A 35 40.44 28.83 0.76
CA LEU A 35 39.96 28.26 2.02
C LEU A 35 40.99 27.31 2.66
N ASP A 36 41.74 26.56 1.85
CA ASP A 36 42.77 25.64 2.34
C ASP A 36 44.00 26.38 2.88
N ALA A 37 44.24 27.61 2.40
CA ALA A 37 45.35 28.47 2.80
C ALA A 37 46.72 27.78 2.69
N GLY A 38 46.90 26.94 1.66
CA GLY A 38 48.16 26.23 1.39
C GLY A 38 48.47 25.08 2.36
N LYS A 39 47.48 24.60 3.12
CA LYS A 39 47.66 23.50 4.10
C LYS A 39 47.78 22.12 3.45
N GLY A 40 47.57 22.01 2.14
CA GLY A 40 47.65 20.75 1.39
C GLY A 40 46.52 19.78 1.75
N ARG A 41 45.41 20.27 2.28
CA ARG A 41 44.30 19.47 2.83
C ARG A 41 42.99 19.76 2.12
N LEU A 42 43.07 19.99 0.81
CA LEU A 42 41.99 20.56 0.02
C LEU A 42 40.68 19.76 0.10
N GLY A 43 40.77 18.42 0.04
CA GLY A 43 39.61 17.53 0.19
C GLY A 43 38.93 17.67 1.57
N GLN A 44 39.71 17.77 2.64
CA GLN A 44 39.17 17.95 4.01
C GLN A 44 38.55 19.35 4.18
N THR A 45 39.21 20.37 3.63
CA THR A 45 38.73 21.75 3.63
C THR A 45 37.39 21.85 2.91
N VAL A 46 37.25 21.25 1.72
CA VAL A 46 36.00 21.23 0.97
C VAL A 46 34.92 20.42 1.69
N ALA A 47 35.25 19.24 2.22
CA ALA A 47 34.31 18.39 2.96
C ALA A 47 33.72 19.07 4.20
N ALA A 48 34.50 19.96 4.84
CA ALA A 48 34.07 20.72 6.02
C ALA A 48 33.11 21.89 5.68
N VAL A 49 32.98 22.27 4.41
CA VAL A 49 32.03 23.31 3.97
C VAL A 49 30.70 22.66 3.65
N LYS A 50 29.74 22.85 4.57
CA LYS A 50 28.39 22.29 4.48
C LYS A 50 27.32 23.35 4.76
N ASP A 51 26.14 23.17 4.19
CA ASP A 51 24.91 23.89 4.55
C ASP A 51 23.83 22.84 4.85
N ARG A 52 23.31 22.81 6.09
CA ARG A 52 22.42 21.75 6.59
C ARG A 52 22.94 20.33 6.35
N GLY A 53 24.24 20.12 6.57
CA GLY A 53 24.92 18.86 6.29
C GLY A 53 25.27 18.60 4.82
N ALA A 54 24.65 19.29 3.86
CA ALA A 54 24.91 19.12 2.42
C ALA A 54 26.23 19.80 2.02
N GLY A 55 27.13 19.03 1.41
CA GLY A 55 28.44 19.50 0.94
C GLY A 55 28.43 19.89 -0.54
N ALA A 56 29.60 20.26 -1.07
CA ALA A 56 29.74 20.65 -2.47
C ALA A 56 29.27 19.55 -3.46
N LEU A 57 29.46 18.27 -3.12
CA LEU A 57 29.04 17.16 -3.98
C LEU A 57 27.52 17.04 -4.08
N HIS A 58 26.79 17.21 -2.97
CA HIS A 58 25.33 17.30 -2.98
C HIS A 58 24.84 18.45 -3.87
N ILE A 59 25.39 19.65 -3.64
CA ILE A 59 24.97 20.87 -4.33
C ILE A 59 25.29 20.82 -5.83
N ALA A 60 26.41 20.21 -6.22
CA ALA A 60 26.77 20.03 -7.62
C ALA A 60 25.92 18.95 -8.31
N ALA A 61 25.50 17.92 -7.58
CA ALA A 61 24.75 16.80 -8.14
C ALA A 61 23.34 17.17 -8.60
N PHE A 62 22.63 18.00 -7.82
CA PHE A 62 21.25 18.41 -8.14
C PHE A 62 21.10 19.11 -9.51
N PRO A 63 21.88 20.15 -9.87
CA PRO A 63 21.81 20.75 -11.21
C PRO A 63 22.67 20.00 -12.25
N GLY A 64 23.23 18.83 -11.92
CA GLY A 64 23.87 17.94 -12.88
C GLY A 64 25.27 18.40 -13.31
N ARG A 65 26.06 18.96 -12.39
CA ARG A 65 27.42 19.44 -12.68
C ARG A 65 28.40 18.28 -12.68
N THR A 66 28.24 17.34 -13.60
CA THR A 66 29.01 16.07 -13.64
C THR A 66 30.51 16.30 -13.62
N ALA A 67 31.05 17.27 -14.37
CA ALA A 67 32.48 17.58 -14.36
C ALA A 67 33.01 18.05 -12.99
N LEU A 68 32.18 18.79 -12.24
CA LEU A 68 32.54 19.17 -10.87
C LEU A 68 32.37 18.00 -9.90
N CYS A 69 31.32 17.18 -10.05
CA CYS A 69 31.17 15.96 -9.27
C CYS A 69 32.39 15.04 -9.46
N ALA A 70 32.87 14.91 -10.69
CA ALA A 70 34.06 14.12 -10.99
C ALA A 70 35.32 14.66 -10.30
N TYR A 71 35.56 15.97 -10.39
CA TYR A 71 36.64 16.60 -9.64
C TYR A 71 36.52 16.36 -8.11
N LEU A 72 35.32 16.44 -7.55
CA LEU A 72 35.11 16.22 -6.12
C LEU A 72 35.37 14.77 -5.70
N VAL A 73 34.95 13.79 -6.51
CA VAL A 73 35.09 12.36 -6.21
C VAL A 73 36.51 11.86 -6.48
N GLU A 74 37.06 12.16 -7.67
CA GLU A 74 38.33 11.58 -8.12
C GLU A 74 39.54 12.31 -7.54
N GLU A 75 39.51 13.65 -7.51
CA GLU A 75 40.68 14.45 -7.12
C GLU A 75 40.63 14.88 -5.64
N LEU A 76 39.43 15.13 -5.10
CA LEU A 76 39.24 15.53 -3.71
C LEU A 76 38.78 14.39 -2.80
N HIS A 77 38.59 13.18 -3.34
CA HIS A 77 38.21 11.97 -2.61
C HIS A 77 37.03 12.18 -1.66
N GLN A 78 36.04 12.98 -2.10
CA GLN A 78 34.82 13.19 -1.32
C GLN A 78 34.02 11.88 -1.27
N ASP A 79 33.47 11.58 -0.09
CA ASP A 79 32.59 10.41 0.09
C ASP A 79 31.32 10.58 -0.74
N VAL A 80 31.19 9.75 -1.78
CA VAL A 80 30.04 9.71 -2.70
C VAL A 80 28.72 9.34 -1.98
N ASN A 81 28.82 8.73 -0.80
CA ASN A 81 27.70 8.32 0.04
C ASN A 81 27.48 9.24 1.25
N ALA A 82 28.13 10.40 1.33
CA ALA A 82 27.96 11.33 2.43
C ALA A 82 26.48 11.73 2.56
N ALA A 83 25.92 11.63 3.77
CA ALA A 83 24.54 12.04 4.04
C ALA A 83 24.50 13.48 4.59
N ASP A 84 23.51 14.25 4.17
CA ASP A 84 23.17 15.54 4.78
C ASP A 84 22.37 15.36 6.10
N GLU A 85 21.88 16.45 6.70
CA GLU A 85 21.08 16.38 7.93
C GLU A 85 19.73 15.65 7.76
N SER A 86 19.24 15.52 6.52
CA SER A 86 18.00 14.80 6.18
C SER A 86 18.27 13.36 5.77
N GLY A 87 19.53 12.91 5.79
CA GLY A 87 19.93 11.58 5.33
C GLY A 87 20.13 11.46 3.81
N GLU A 88 19.96 12.55 3.05
CA GLU A 88 20.06 12.54 1.59
C GLU A 88 21.51 12.52 1.12
N THR A 89 21.79 11.67 0.14
CA THR A 89 23.12 11.52 -0.49
C THR A 89 23.23 12.36 -1.76
N PRO A 90 24.44 12.58 -2.31
CA PRO A 90 24.59 13.19 -3.62
C PRO A 90 23.80 12.47 -4.72
N LEU A 91 23.67 11.14 -4.65
CA LEU A 91 22.85 10.37 -5.58
C LEU A 91 21.38 10.78 -5.48
N VAL A 92 20.83 10.95 -4.27
CA VAL A 92 19.46 11.45 -4.07
C VAL A 92 19.30 12.86 -4.66
N TYR A 93 20.27 13.75 -4.45
CA TYR A 93 20.26 15.09 -5.06
C TYR A 93 20.21 15.02 -6.58
N ALA A 94 21.02 14.16 -7.22
CA ALA A 94 20.99 13.95 -8.66
C ALA A 94 19.65 13.39 -9.15
N VAL A 95 19.06 12.44 -8.43
CA VAL A 95 17.73 11.88 -8.74
C VAL A 95 16.64 12.96 -8.68
N ARG A 96 16.64 13.82 -7.65
CA ARG A 96 15.67 14.93 -7.52
C ARG A 96 15.86 16.03 -8.55
N GLY A 97 17.11 16.21 -8.99
CA GLY A 97 17.48 17.10 -10.06
C GLY A 97 17.18 16.58 -11.46
N ASP A 98 16.79 15.31 -11.57
CA ASP A 98 16.53 14.61 -12.82
C ASP A 98 17.77 14.52 -13.74
N THR A 99 18.97 14.38 -13.15
CA THR A 99 20.25 14.49 -13.87
C THR A 99 20.85 13.13 -14.19
N VAL A 100 20.34 12.49 -15.25
CA VAL A 100 20.69 11.13 -15.69
C VAL A 100 22.20 10.88 -15.74
N ASP A 101 22.97 11.76 -16.39
CA ASP A 101 24.43 11.61 -16.52
C ASP A 101 25.13 11.63 -15.16
N THR A 102 24.68 12.48 -14.24
CA THR A 102 25.26 12.57 -12.90
C THR A 102 24.85 11.37 -12.04
N VAL A 103 23.60 10.89 -12.15
CA VAL A 103 23.17 9.64 -11.51
C VAL A 103 24.05 8.48 -11.95
N GLN A 104 24.23 8.30 -13.26
CA GLN A 104 25.06 7.24 -13.82
C GLN A 104 26.51 7.35 -13.33
N TYR A 105 27.08 8.56 -13.41
CA TYR A 105 28.43 8.84 -12.90
C TYR A 105 28.59 8.43 -11.43
N LEU A 106 27.70 8.89 -10.54
CA LEU A 106 27.80 8.61 -9.11
C LEU A 106 27.67 7.11 -8.82
N LEU A 107 26.77 6.42 -9.52
CA LEU A 107 26.59 4.97 -9.42
C LEU A 107 27.82 4.18 -9.89
N ASP A 108 28.46 4.63 -10.97
CA ASP A 108 29.70 4.03 -11.47
C ASP A 108 30.89 4.23 -10.52
N HIS A 109 30.80 5.24 -9.63
CA HIS A 109 31.80 5.56 -8.62
C HIS A 109 31.41 5.11 -7.20
N GLY A 110 30.51 4.12 -7.09
CA GLY A 110 30.23 3.44 -5.81
C GLY A 110 29.17 4.11 -4.94
N ALA A 111 28.33 5.00 -5.48
CA ALA A 111 27.12 5.43 -4.79
C ALA A 111 26.21 4.21 -4.54
N ASN A 112 25.75 4.07 -3.30
CA ASN A 112 24.86 3.00 -2.88
C ASN A 112 23.42 3.32 -3.34
N PRO A 113 22.83 2.53 -4.26
CA PRO A 113 21.48 2.79 -4.77
C PRO A 113 20.36 2.53 -3.74
N ASP A 114 20.66 1.85 -2.63
CA ASP A 114 19.72 1.51 -1.55
C ASP A 114 19.89 2.37 -0.29
N LYS A 115 20.78 3.37 -0.31
CA LYS A 115 20.94 4.26 0.85
C LYS A 115 19.70 5.14 1.03
N ALA A 116 18.90 4.81 2.03
CA ALA A 116 17.68 5.52 2.35
C ALA A 116 17.95 6.87 3.04
N ASP A 117 17.09 7.84 2.75
CA ASP A 117 17.02 9.12 3.46
C ASP A 117 16.38 8.98 4.86
N GLY A 118 16.25 10.09 5.59
CA GLY A 118 15.64 10.14 6.91
C GLY A 118 14.15 9.76 6.95
N ASN A 119 13.47 9.72 5.80
CA ASN A 119 12.10 9.23 5.65
C ASN A 119 12.07 7.75 5.21
N GLY A 120 13.21 7.07 5.16
CA GLY A 120 13.33 5.70 4.66
C GLY A 120 13.22 5.58 3.14
N SER A 121 13.21 6.67 2.38
CA SER A 121 13.11 6.62 0.91
C SER A 121 14.47 6.37 0.28
N THR A 122 14.58 5.31 -0.51
CA THR A 122 15.76 5.07 -1.36
C THR A 122 15.71 5.91 -2.64
N PRO A 123 16.84 6.12 -3.34
CA PRO A 123 16.88 6.71 -4.68
C PRO A 123 15.81 6.15 -5.63
N LEU A 124 15.56 4.84 -5.61
CA LEU A 124 14.57 4.19 -6.47
C LEU A 124 13.14 4.64 -6.18
N HIS A 125 12.79 4.90 -4.91
CA HIS A 125 11.48 5.44 -4.54
C HIS A 125 11.24 6.82 -5.17
N LEU A 126 12.24 7.69 -5.09
CA LEU A 126 12.17 9.06 -5.61
C LEU A 126 12.13 9.06 -7.14
N ALA A 127 12.96 8.24 -7.78
CA ALA A 127 12.97 8.08 -9.23
C ALA A 127 11.63 7.52 -9.76
N ALA A 128 11.06 6.53 -9.06
CA ALA A 128 9.77 5.95 -9.39
C ALA A 128 8.60 6.96 -9.28
N ALA A 129 8.62 7.81 -8.25
CA ALA A 129 7.64 8.89 -8.10
C ALA A 129 7.81 10.01 -9.15
N GLY A 130 9.06 10.33 -9.51
CA GLY A 130 9.40 11.33 -10.53
C GLY A 130 9.11 10.89 -11.96
N GLY A 131 9.16 9.58 -12.23
CA GLY A 131 8.80 8.99 -13.52
C GLY A 131 9.95 8.88 -14.54
N ASN A 132 11.16 9.31 -14.21
CA ASN A 132 12.31 9.19 -15.11
C ASN A 132 12.77 7.73 -15.23
N CYS A 133 12.49 7.13 -16.39
CA CYS A 133 12.77 5.73 -16.66
C CYS A 133 14.26 5.42 -16.82
N GLU A 134 15.07 6.37 -17.25
CA GLU A 134 16.51 6.18 -17.41
C GLU A 134 17.18 6.08 -16.03
N ILE A 135 16.78 6.95 -15.10
CA ILE A 135 17.23 6.89 -13.70
C ILE A 135 16.75 5.59 -13.04
N VAL A 136 15.48 5.21 -13.22
CA VAL A 136 14.96 3.94 -12.67
C VAL A 136 15.77 2.74 -13.19
N LYS A 137 16.05 2.68 -14.50
CA LYS A 137 16.88 1.62 -15.10
C LYS A 137 18.31 1.63 -14.55
N ALA A 138 18.94 2.80 -14.45
CA ALA A 138 20.29 2.93 -13.93
C ALA A 138 20.40 2.39 -12.50
N LEU A 139 19.46 2.77 -11.63
CA LEU A 139 19.40 2.28 -10.24
C LEU A 139 19.21 0.77 -10.17
N LEU A 140 18.25 0.22 -10.91
CA LEU A 140 17.99 -1.23 -10.96
C LEU A 140 19.19 -2.00 -11.52
N SER A 141 19.88 -1.47 -12.54
CA SER A 141 21.09 -2.08 -13.10
C SER A 141 22.26 -2.17 -12.11
N LYS A 142 22.21 -1.34 -11.05
CA LYS A 142 23.19 -1.31 -9.96
C LYS A 142 22.71 -2.06 -8.71
N GLY A 143 21.62 -2.81 -8.82
CA GLY A 143 21.14 -3.71 -7.78
C GLY A 143 20.22 -3.07 -6.74
N ALA A 144 19.61 -1.91 -7.04
CA ALA A 144 18.59 -1.33 -6.16
C ALA A 144 17.45 -2.32 -5.85
N ASP A 145 17.05 -2.42 -4.59
CA ASP A 145 15.95 -3.28 -4.16
C ASP A 145 14.60 -2.71 -4.63
N VAL A 146 14.02 -3.38 -5.63
CA VAL A 146 12.72 -3.06 -6.23
C VAL A 146 11.53 -3.24 -5.27
N HIS A 147 11.71 -3.96 -4.16
CA HIS A 147 10.67 -4.27 -3.18
C HIS A 147 10.83 -3.53 -1.85
N SER A 148 11.87 -2.70 -1.70
CA SER A 148 12.12 -1.94 -0.48
C SER A 148 10.91 -1.09 -0.07
N PHE A 149 10.70 -0.91 1.23
CA PHE A 149 9.63 -0.06 1.76
C PHE A 149 10.20 1.27 2.26
N CYS A 150 9.60 2.39 1.85
CA CYS A 150 9.87 3.69 2.47
C CYS A 150 9.10 3.88 3.78
N GLY A 151 9.35 4.99 4.50
CA GLY A 151 8.78 5.25 5.82
C GLY A 151 7.24 5.32 5.89
N ILE A 152 6.56 5.52 4.76
CA ILE A 152 5.08 5.42 4.67
C ILE A 152 4.61 4.01 4.23
N GLY A 153 5.49 3.01 4.34
CA GLY A 153 5.27 1.62 3.99
C GLY A 153 5.05 1.37 2.50
N SER A 154 5.51 2.25 1.60
CA SER A 154 5.25 2.10 0.15
C SER A 154 6.49 1.58 -0.56
N THR A 155 6.32 0.69 -1.55
CA THR A 155 7.39 0.31 -2.47
C THR A 155 7.54 1.32 -3.61
N PRO A 156 8.62 1.27 -4.41
CA PRO A 156 8.75 2.10 -5.61
C PRO A 156 7.55 1.96 -6.56
N LEU A 157 7.01 0.75 -6.74
CA LEU A 157 5.85 0.52 -7.60
C LEU A 157 4.57 1.19 -7.07
N HIS A 158 4.38 1.23 -5.74
CA HIS A 158 3.27 1.97 -5.14
C HIS A 158 3.36 3.47 -5.43
N LEU A 159 4.56 4.04 -5.31
CA LEU A 159 4.78 5.47 -5.55
C LEU A 159 4.59 5.82 -7.04
N ALA A 160 5.14 5.02 -7.94
CA ALA A 160 4.93 5.20 -9.38
C ALA A 160 3.44 5.15 -9.74
N ALA A 161 2.68 4.22 -9.17
CA ALA A 161 1.23 4.11 -9.37
C ALA A 161 0.46 5.32 -8.80
N ALA A 162 0.78 5.76 -7.58
CA ALA A 162 0.15 6.92 -6.94
C ALA A 162 0.44 8.24 -7.69
N CYS A 163 1.64 8.35 -8.29
CA CYS A 163 2.08 9.51 -9.07
C CYS A 163 1.75 9.41 -10.56
N LYS A 164 1.02 8.36 -11.00
CA LYS A 164 0.62 8.12 -12.40
C LYS A 164 1.79 7.93 -13.39
N GLN A 165 2.92 7.43 -12.91
CA GLN A 165 4.14 7.26 -13.71
C GLN A 165 4.14 5.93 -14.47
N TYR A 166 3.32 5.84 -15.52
CA TYR A 166 3.15 4.63 -16.33
C TYR A 166 4.48 4.00 -16.78
N SER A 167 5.37 4.82 -17.36
CA SER A 167 6.62 4.33 -17.93
C SER A 167 7.57 3.78 -16.86
N ALA A 168 7.64 4.43 -15.69
CA ALA A 168 8.41 3.93 -14.56
C ALA A 168 7.82 2.64 -13.98
N MET A 169 6.49 2.56 -13.86
CA MET A 169 5.82 1.31 -13.45
C MET A 169 6.16 0.17 -14.40
N LYS A 170 6.16 0.42 -15.71
CA LYS A 170 6.50 -0.60 -16.70
C LYS A 170 7.91 -1.13 -16.49
N VAL A 171 8.90 -0.24 -16.31
CA VAL A 171 10.28 -0.64 -16.00
C VAL A 171 10.35 -1.44 -14.70
N LEU A 172 9.69 -0.99 -13.64
CA LEU A 172 9.70 -1.71 -12.35
C LEU A 172 9.12 -3.13 -12.49
N LEU A 173 8.01 -3.28 -13.22
CA LEU A 173 7.37 -4.58 -13.47
C LEU A 173 8.24 -5.48 -14.36
N ASP A 174 8.90 -4.91 -15.39
CA ASP A 174 9.86 -5.63 -16.24
C ASP A 174 11.07 -6.14 -15.42
N HIS A 175 11.38 -5.47 -14.30
CA HIS A 175 12.37 -5.89 -13.29
C HIS A 175 11.75 -6.61 -12.08
N HIS A 176 10.64 -7.32 -12.30
CA HIS A 176 10.02 -8.23 -11.33
C HIS A 176 9.46 -7.57 -10.05
N ALA A 177 9.11 -6.27 -10.09
CA ALA A 177 8.35 -5.66 -9.01
C ALA A 177 7.03 -6.42 -8.75
N ASP A 178 6.76 -6.73 -7.49
CA ASP A 178 5.55 -7.44 -7.09
C ASP A 178 4.34 -6.50 -7.17
N CYS A 179 3.50 -6.72 -8.18
CA CYS A 179 2.30 -5.93 -8.45
C CYS A 179 1.20 -6.12 -7.40
N ASN A 180 1.32 -7.13 -6.53
CA ASN A 180 0.40 -7.45 -5.44
C ASN A 180 1.00 -7.17 -4.06
N LYS A 181 2.18 -6.54 -3.99
CA LYS A 181 2.79 -6.20 -2.70
C LYS A 181 1.84 -5.30 -1.92
N VAL A 182 1.50 -5.70 -0.70
CA VAL A 182 0.54 -4.96 0.14
C VAL A 182 1.28 -4.09 1.14
N LYS A 183 0.83 -2.84 1.29
CA LYS A 183 1.13 -2.01 2.47
C LYS A 183 -0.07 -1.88 3.40
N ASN A 184 0.20 -1.81 4.71
CA ASN A 184 -0.82 -1.64 5.76
C ASN A 184 -2.01 -2.62 5.61
N SER A 185 -1.71 -3.87 5.25
CA SER A 185 -2.64 -5.01 5.11
C SER A 185 -3.67 -4.98 3.98
N VAL A 186 -3.92 -3.86 3.29
CA VAL A 186 -4.94 -3.80 2.21
C VAL A 186 -4.57 -2.93 1.00
N TYR A 187 -3.52 -2.12 1.08
CA TYR A 187 -3.24 -1.13 0.05
C TYR A 187 -2.21 -1.66 -0.95
N THR A 188 -2.64 -1.94 -2.17
CA THR A 188 -1.81 -2.48 -3.27
C THR A 188 -1.47 -1.39 -4.29
N PRO A 189 -0.51 -1.63 -5.22
CA PRO A 189 -0.27 -0.74 -6.35
C PRO A 189 -1.52 -0.48 -7.20
N LEU A 190 -2.42 -1.48 -7.34
CA LEU A 190 -3.68 -1.33 -8.06
C LEU A 190 -4.60 -0.32 -7.38
N ILE A 191 -4.73 -0.39 -6.05
CA ILE A 191 -5.49 0.60 -5.28
C ILE A 191 -4.85 1.99 -5.37
N ALA A 192 -3.51 2.08 -5.40
CA ALA A 192 -2.81 3.35 -5.61
C ALA A 192 -3.17 3.99 -6.97
N ALA A 193 -3.10 3.22 -8.06
CA ALA A 193 -3.44 3.69 -9.41
C ALA A 193 -4.93 4.08 -9.53
N LEU A 194 -5.84 3.33 -8.89
CA LEU A 194 -7.26 3.65 -8.80
C LEU A 194 -7.50 4.96 -8.03
N THR A 195 -6.81 5.14 -6.90
CA THR A 195 -6.92 6.36 -6.07
C THR A 195 -6.42 7.59 -6.84
N ALA A 196 -5.34 7.44 -7.60
CA ALA A 196 -4.83 8.48 -8.46
C ALA A 196 -5.74 8.75 -9.67
N GLY A 197 -6.58 7.80 -10.07
CA GLY A 197 -7.41 7.91 -11.27
C GLY A 197 -6.58 7.83 -12.56
N SER A 198 -5.64 6.89 -12.64
CA SER A 198 -4.84 6.64 -13.85
C SER A 198 -5.25 5.32 -14.52
N LEU A 199 -6.07 5.39 -15.56
CA LEU A 199 -6.61 4.19 -16.23
C LEU A 199 -5.50 3.37 -16.89
N GLU A 200 -4.51 4.03 -17.49
CA GLU A 200 -3.39 3.36 -18.16
C GLU A 200 -2.50 2.61 -17.16
N CYS A 201 -2.31 3.15 -15.95
CA CYS A 201 -1.59 2.46 -14.87
C CYS A 201 -2.40 1.26 -14.34
N VAL A 202 -3.73 1.39 -14.25
CA VAL A 202 -4.62 0.28 -13.86
C VAL A 202 -4.54 -0.86 -14.89
N LYS A 203 -4.69 -0.55 -16.18
CA LYS A 203 -4.56 -1.54 -17.27
C LYS A 203 -3.20 -2.24 -17.26
N LEU A 204 -2.12 -1.50 -16.99
CA LEU A 204 -0.77 -2.06 -16.91
C LEU A 204 -0.66 -3.05 -15.74
N LEU A 205 -1.15 -2.69 -14.56
CA LEU A 205 -1.12 -3.58 -13.38
C LEU A 205 -1.99 -4.82 -13.57
N VAL A 206 -3.18 -4.67 -14.16
CA VAL A 206 -4.04 -5.79 -14.53
C VAL A 206 -3.30 -6.75 -15.47
N LYS A 207 -2.65 -6.22 -16.52
CA LYS A 207 -1.84 -7.03 -17.45
C LYS A 207 -0.67 -7.72 -16.74
N ALA A 208 -0.12 -7.10 -15.70
CA ALA A 208 0.96 -7.66 -14.89
C ALA A 208 0.48 -8.66 -13.81
N GLY A 209 -0.81 -9.02 -13.78
CA GLY A 209 -1.36 -10.00 -12.84
C GLY A 209 -1.75 -9.43 -11.47
N ALA A 210 -2.06 -8.14 -11.39
CA ALA A 210 -2.62 -7.56 -10.17
C ALA A 210 -3.97 -8.23 -9.81
N ASP A 211 -4.16 -8.54 -8.53
CA ASP A 211 -5.39 -9.14 -8.02
C ASP A 211 -6.53 -8.11 -8.04
N VAL A 212 -7.44 -8.29 -9.00
CA VAL A 212 -8.60 -7.43 -9.21
C VAL A 212 -9.76 -7.73 -8.25
N LYS A 213 -9.72 -8.85 -7.52
CA LYS A 213 -10.69 -9.17 -6.47
C LYS A 213 -10.34 -8.43 -5.17
N GLY A 214 -9.05 -8.15 -4.98
CA GLY A 214 -8.54 -7.37 -3.86
C GLY A 214 -8.22 -8.21 -2.63
N VAL A 215 -7.61 -7.57 -1.63
CA VAL A 215 -7.21 -8.19 -0.36
C VAL A 215 -8.03 -7.57 0.78
N GLY A 216 -8.78 -8.38 1.52
CA GLY A 216 -9.58 -7.92 2.66
C GLY A 216 -10.86 -7.16 2.24
N THR A 217 -11.16 -6.04 2.91
CA THR A 217 -12.43 -5.29 2.74
C THR A 217 -12.47 -4.32 1.55
N ILE A 218 -11.34 -4.11 0.86
CA ILE A 218 -11.24 -3.17 -0.27
C ILE A 218 -11.16 -3.96 -1.57
N ALA A 219 -12.32 -4.20 -2.19
CA ALA A 219 -12.37 -4.70 -3.56
C ALA A 219 -12.13 -3.54 -4.54
N PRO A 220 -11.16 -3.65 -5.48
CA PRO A 220 -10.91 -2.66 -6.53
C PRO A 220 -12.18 -2.23 -7.27
N LEU A 221 -13.06 -3.18 -7.56
CA LEU A 221 -14.34 -2.94 -8.23
C LEU A 221 -15.25 -2.00 -7.42
N LEU A 222 -15.42 -2.26 -6.12
CA LEU A 222 -16.24 -1.41 -5.23
C LEU A 222 -15.67 0.00 -5.16
N PHE A 223 -14.35 0.16 -5.10
CA PHE A 223 -13.72 1.47 -5.09
C PHE A 223 -14.04 2.25 -6.37
N ALA A 224 -13.81 1.64 -7.54
CA ALA A 224 -14.07 2.26 -8.83
C ALA A 224 -15.55 2.62 -9.02
N VAL A 225 -16.47 1.72 -8.64
CA VAL A 225 -17.91 1.97 -8.70
C VAL A 225 -18.31 3.06 -7.72
N LYS A 226 -17.88 3.04 -6.45
CA LYS A 226 -18.21 4.13 -5.49
C LYS A 226 -17.82 5.52 -6.02
N LYS A 227 -16.68 5.60 -6.71
CA LYS A 227 -16.17 6.84 -7.33
C LYS A 227 -16.78 7.18 -8.70
N GLY A 228 -17.54 6.27 -9.31
CA GLY A 228 -18.14 6.48 -10.65
C GLY A 228 -17.11 6.42 -11.77
N LEU A 229 -16.04 5.65 -11.59
CA LEU A 229 -14.96 5.50 -12.57
C LEU A 229 -15.33 4.42 -13.60
N THR A 230 -16.22 4.76 -14.55
CA THR A 230 -16.82 3.82 -15.51
C THR A 230 -15.81 2.95 -16.25
N ASP A 231 -14.81 3.57 -16.88
CA ASP A 231 -13.83 2.82 -17.67
C ASP A 231 -12.89 1.96 -16.81
N PHE A 232 -12.71 2.34 -15.54
CA PHE A 232 -11.88 1.59 -14.60
C PHE A 232 -12.58 0.32 -14.15
N TYR A 233 -13.83 0.41 -13.70
CA TYR A 233 -14.54 -0.79 -13.27
C TYR A 233 -14.85 -1.72 -14.45
N LYS A 234 -15.05 -1.20 -15.68
CA LYS A 234 -15.13 -2.04 -16.89
C LYS A 234 -13.86 -2.86 -17.10
N CYS A 235 -12.71 -2.19 -17.05
CA CYS A 235 -11.41 -2.87 -17.15
C CYS A 235 -11.23 -3.93 -16.06
N LEU A 236 -11.69 -3.68 -14.83
CA LEU A 236 -11.63 -4.65 -13.73
C LEU A 236 -12.56 -5.84 -13.96
N LEU A 237 -13.78 -5.62 -14.47
CA LEU A 237 -14.73 -6.68 -14.80
C LEU A 237 -14.20 -7.58 -15.92
N GLU A 238 -13.63 -6.98 -16.98
CA GLU A 238 -12.95 -7.71 -18.07
C GLU A 238 -11.79 -8.56 -17.56
N ALA A 239 -11.12 -8.12 -16.49
CA ALA A 239 -10.05 -8.84 -15.82
C ALA A 239 -10.52 -9.88 -14.79
N GLY A 240 -11.83 -10.08 -14.62
CA GLY A 240 -12.39 -11.10 -13.72
C GLY A 240 -12.63 -10.64 -12.28
N ALA A 241 -12.78 -9.33 -12.04
CA ALA A 241 -13.27 -8.84 -10.76
C ALA A 241 -14.69 -9.37 -10.49
N ASP A 242 -14.98 -9.76 -9.24
CA ASP A 242 -16.29 -10.30 -8.87
C ASP A 242 -17.36 -9.18 -8.87
N PRO A 243 -18.36 -9.20 -9.78
CA PRO A 243 -19.44 -8.22 -9.80
C PRO A 243 -20.41 -8.36 -8.62
N ASN A 244 -20.37 -9.49 -7.90
CA ASN A 244 -21.21 -9.78 -6.74
C ASN A 244 -20.54 -9.45 -5.41
N VAL A 245 -19.33 -8.87 -5.45
CA VAL A 245 -18.63 -8.44 -4.25
C VAL A 245 -19.51 -7.46 -3.48
N ARG A 246 -19.57 -7.59 -2.15
CA ARG A 246 -20.41 -6.73 -1.32
C ARG A 246 -19.53 -5.77 -0.53
N ASP A 247 -19.97 -4.53 -0.41
CA ASP A 247 -19.30 -3.59 0.47
C ASP A 247 -19.64 -3.83 1.94
N ASP A 248 -19.05 -3.02 2.83
CA ASP A 248 -19.26 -3.14 4.27
C ASP A 248 -20.71 -2.99 4.73
N PHE A 249 -21.58 -2.40 3.89
CA PHE A 249 -23.02 -2.27 4.15
C PHE A 249 -23.84 -3.41 3.54
N GLY A 250 -23.17 -4.36 2.89
CA GLY A 250 -23.79 -5.46 2.17
C GLY A 250 -24.25 -5.09 0.76
N ASN A 251 -23.99 -3.87 0.27
CA ASN A 251 -24.47 -3.46 -1.04
C ASN A 251 -23.58 -4.02 -2.15
N LEU A 252 -24.22 -4.45 -3.24
CA LEU A 252 -23.57 -4.82 -4.49
C LEU A 252 -23.11 -3.58 -5.27
N PRO A 253 -22.12 -3.69 -6.17
CA PRO A 253 -21.74 -2.65 -7.11
C PRO A 253 -22.93 -2.03 -7.84
N ILE A 254 -23.88 -2.87 -8.31
CA ILE A 254 -25.06 -2.40 -9.03
C ILE A 254 -26.00 -1.57 -8.15
N GLU A 255 -26.16 -1.94 -6.88
CA GLU A 255 -26.96 -1.20 -5.89
C GLU A 255 -26.27 0.12 -5.51
N ILE A 256 -24.94 0.12 -5.40
CA ILE A 256 -24.15 1.35 -5.17
C ILE A 256 -24.31 2.32 -6.35
N ALA A 257 -24.27 1.82 -7.58
CA ALA A 257 -24.51 2.62 -8.79
C ALA A 257 -25.92 3.24 -8.80
N ALA A 258 -26.94 2.45 -8.47
CA ALA A 258 -28.32 2.91 -8.33
C ALA A 258 -28.45 3.99 -7.25
N ASN A 259 -27.90 3.77 -6.05
CA ASN A 259 -27.94 4.73 -4.93
C ASN A 259 -27.23 6.06 -5.24
N LYS A 260 -26.32 6.07 -6.22
CA LYS A 260 -25.63 7.26 -6.70
C LYS A 260 -26.31 7.92 -7.90
N ASN A 261 -27.52 7.47 -8.27
CA ASN A 261 -28.29 7.93 -9.42
C ASN A 261 -27.53 7.78 -10.75
N ARG A 262 -26.71 6.72 -10.90
CA ARG A 262 -25.92 6.47 -12.11
C ARG A 262 -26.53 5.34 -12.94
N ARG A 263 -27.64 5.63 -13.62
CA ARG A 263 -28.36 4.65 -14.45
C ARG A 263 -27.47 3.91 -15.46
N LYS A 264 -26.57 4.62 -16.15
CA LYS A 264 -25.63 4.02 -17.11
C LYS A 264 -24.73 2.96 -16.47
N ASP A 265 -24.31 3.19 -15.22
CA ASP A 265 -23.51 2.20 -14.49
C ASP A 265 -24.35 0.97 -14.12
N VAL A 266 -25.64 1.16 -13.78
CA VAL A 266 -26.59 0.05 -13.55
C VAL A 266 -26.77 -0.78 -14.83
N GLU A 267 -26.93 -0.13 -15.98
CA GLU A 267 -27.01 -0.78 -17.30
C GLU A 267 -25.77 -1.65 -17.60
N ILE A 268 -24.57 -1.16 -17.26
CA ILE A 268 -23.31 -1.88 -17.46
C ILE A 268 -23.18 -3.06 -16.50
N LEU A 269 -23.58 -2.89 -15.24
CA LEU A 269 -23.40 -3.89 -14.18
C LEU A 269 -24.47 -4.99 -14.21
N LEU A 270 -25.68 -4.70 -14.72
CA LEU A 270 -26.80 -5.64 -14.77
C LEU A 270 -26.46 -6.99 -15.45
N PRO A 271 -25.89 -7.04 -16.66
CA PRO A 271 -25.64 -8.32 -17.34
C PRO A 271 -24.57 -9.18 -16.66
N VAL A 272 -23.72 -8.59 -15.80
CA VAL A 272 -22.65 -9.31 -15.10
C VAL A 272 -22.99 -9.62 -13.64
N THR A 273 -24.04 -9.02 -13.08
CA THR A 273 -24.42 -9.21 -11.67
C THR A 273 -25.46 -10.32 -11.54
N SER A 274 -25.23 -11.25 -10.61
CA SER A 274 -26.18 -12.31 -10.30
C SER A 274 -27.46 -11.73 -9.71
N ARG A 275 -28.61 -12.27 -10.13
CA ARG A 275 -29.92 -11.87 -9.58
C ARG A 275 -29.96 -12.15 -8.07
N VAL A 276 -30.40 -11.17 -7.30
CA VAL A 276 -30.66 -11.32 -5.87
C VAL A 276 -32.15 -11.54 -5.61
N SER A 277 -32.48 -12.37 -4.61
CA SER A 277 -33.85 -12.78 -4.31
C SER A 277 -34.71 -11.68 -3.69
N TYR A 278 -34.10 -10.71 -3.00
CA TYR A 278 -34.79 -9.62 -2.31
C TYR A 278 -35.15 -8.44 -3.23
N VAL A 279 -34.67 -8.43 -4.48
CA VAL A 279 -35.11 -7.48 -5.51
C VAL A 279 -36.05 -8.21 -6.47
N HIS A 280 -37.35 -7.98 -6.32
CA HIS A 280 -38.38 -8.70 -7.08
C HIS A 280 -38.32 -8.40 -8.58
N ASP A 281 -38.25 -7.12 -8.95
CA ASP A 281 -38.08 -6.66 -10.33
C ASP A 281 -36.59 -6.48 -10.65
N TRP A 282 -35.99 -7.44 -11.35
CA TRP A 282 -34.58 -7.42 -11.75
C TRP A 282 -34.35 -6.72 -13.10
N SER A 283 -35.05 -5.60 -13.30
CA SER A 283 -34.81 -4.66 -14.39
C SER A 283 -33.99 -3.47 -13.91
N ILE A 284 -33.52 -2.61 -14.82
CA ILE A 284 -32.82 -1.37 -14.48
C ILE A 284 -33.70 -0.51 -13.55
N ASP A 285 -34.97 -0.34 -13.91
CA ASP A 285 -35.93 0.46 -13.16
C ASP A 285 -36.31 -0.20 -11.82
N GLY A 286 -36.47 -1.53 -11.81
CA GLY A 286 -36.77 -2.29 -10.60
C GLY A 286 -35.66 -2.22 -9.55
N ILE A 287 -34.40 -2.30 -9.97
CA ILE A 287 -33.23 -2.15 -9.07
C ILE A 287 -33.14 -0.71 -8.55
N ILE A 288 -33.32 0.29 -9.41
CA ILE A 288 -33.31 1.70 -8.99
C ILE A 288 -34.43 1.96 -7.99
N SER A 289 -35.66 1.54 -8.31
CA SER A 289 -36.82 1.71 -7.44
C SER A 289 -36.66 1.00 -6.09
N TYR A 290 -36.09 -0.22 -6.08
CA TYR A 290 -35.73 -0.90 -4.84
C TYR A 290 -34.79 -0.07 -3.99
N VAL A 291 -33.68 0.43 -4.56
CA VAL A 291 -32.69 1.22 -3.81
C VAL A 291 -33.28 2.55 -3.33
N GLU A 292 -34.13 3.20 -4.12
CA GLU A 292 -34.86 4.42 -3.71
C GLU A 292 -35.87 4.17 -2.59
N SER A 293 -36.43 2.95 -2.51
CA SER A 293 -37.33 2.55 -1.42
C SER A 293 -36.59 2.29 -0.10
N LEU A 294 -35.28 2.05 -0.16
CA LEU A 294 -34.47 1.91 1.05
C LEU A 294 -34.39 3.25 1.79
N PRO A 295 -34.50 3.26 3.12
CA PRO A 295 -34.37 4.49 3.89
C PRO A 295 -33.01 5.16 3.63
N SER A 296 -33.03 6.35 3.03
CA SER A 296 -31.82 7.09 2.61
C SER A 296 -31.00 7.67 3.76
N ASP A 297 -31.61 7.77 4.94
CA ASP A 297 -31.03 8.32 6.17
C ASP A 297 -31.19 7.27 7.27
N ASP A 298 -30.36 6.22 7.21
CA ASP A 298 -30.39 5.18 8.23
C ASP A 298 -30.10 5.83 9.60
N PRO A 299 -31.04 5.76 10.58
CA PRO A 299 -30.90 6.41 11.88
C PRO A 299 -29.59 6.09 12.58
N VAL A 300 -28.98 4.95 12.24
CA VAL A 300 -27.68 4.52 12.72
C VAL A 300 -26.56 5.54 12.49
N TYR A 301 -26.61 6.36 11.43
CA TYR A 301 -25.61 7.40 11.14
C TYR A 301 -25.76 8.65 12.02
N ARG A 302 -26.89 8.79 12.71
CA ARG A 302 -27.17 9.90 13.64
C ARG A 302 -26.95 9.49 15.11
N MET A 303 -26.69 8.21 15.38
CA MET A 303 -26.46 7.70 16.72
C MET A 303 -25.12 8.20 17.27
N LYS A 304 -25.07 8.50 18.58
CA LYS A 304 -23.79 8.80 19.23
C LYS A 304 -22.93 7.54 19.27
N PRO A 305 -21.59 7.64 19.16
CA PRO A 305 -20.72 6.46 19.11
C PRO A 305 -20.91 5.44 20.26
N ALA A 306 -21.21 5.91 21.48
CA ALA A 306 -21.50 5.05 22.62
C ALA A 306 -22.81 4.25 22.46
N ASP A 307 -23.83 4.85 21.85
CA ASP A 307 -25.13 4.23 21.61
C ASP A 307 -25.06 3.17 20.51
N ILE A 308 -24.19 3.37 19.51
CA ILE A 308 -23.97 2.42 18.40
C ILE A 308 -23.51 1.05 18.92
N LYS A 309 -22.53 1.01 19.84
CA LYS A 309 -22.01 -0.25 20.41
C LYS A 309 -23.08 -0.96 21.25
N LEU A 310 -23.83 -0.20 22.04
CA LEU A 310 -24.90 -0.72 22.86
C LEU A 310 -26.04 -1.30 22.00
N GLU A 311 -26.46 -0.57 20.98
CA GLU A 311 -27.52 -1.01 20.09
C GLU A 311 -27.08 -2.21 19.23
N GLY A 312 -25.82 -2.27 18.81
CA GLY A 312 -25.26 -3.45 18.14
C GLY A 312 -25.33 -4.68 19.04
N SER A 313 -25.02 -4.52 20.32
CA SER A 313 -25.13 -5.59 21.32
C SER A 313 -26.58 -6.03 21.56
N LYS A 314 -27.54 -5.10 21.56
CA LYS A 314 -28.97 -5.41 21.65
C LYS A 314 -29.49 -6.12 20.40
N ALA A 315 -29.11 -5.65 19.21
CA ALA A 315 -29.45 -6.30 17.95
C ALA A 315 -28.92 -7.74 17.92
N TYR A 316 -27.67 -7.96 18.35
CA TYR A 316 -27.09 -9.29 18.46
C TYR A 316 -27.90 -10.19 19.42
N LYS A 317 -28.29 -9.68 20.60
CA LYS A 317 -29.15 -10.41 21.55
C LYS A 317 -30.52 -10.74 20.98
N ARG A 318 -31.07 -9.88 20.12
CA ARG A 318 -32.32 -10.12 19.37
C ARG A 318 -32.16 -11.09 18.19
N LYS A 319 -30.94 -11.61 17.96
CA LYS A 319 -30.56 -12.43 16.78
C LYS A 319 -30.69 -11.70 15.44
N ASP A 320 -30.77 -10.37 15.47
CA ASP A 320 -30.68 -9.54 14.28
C ASP A 320 -29.21 -9.30 13.94
N TYR A 321 -28.56 -10.34 13.40
CA TYR A 321 -27.13 -10.37 13.17
C TYR A 321 -26.69 -9.41 12.05
N VAL A 322 -27.56 -9.15 11.07
CA VAL A 322 -27.27 -8.21 9.98
C VAL A 322 -27.17 -6.79 10.53
N THR A 323 -28.19 -6.36 11.29
CA THR A 323 -28.18 -5.03 11.93
C THR A 323 -27.05 -4.92 12.96
N ALA A 324 -26.81 -5.97 13.75
CA ALA A 324 -25.71 -6.00 14.72
C ALA A 324 -24.34 -5.85 14.03
N ALA A 325 -24.09 -6.57 12.94
CA ALA A 325 -22.84 -6.47 12.20
C ALA A 325 -22.62 -5.05 11.63
N LYS A 326 -23.68 -4.44 11.08
CA LYS A 326 -23.67 -3.06 10.60
C LYS A 326 -23.34 -2.07 11.71
N LEU A 327 -23.98 -2.20 12.87
CA LEU A 327 -23.74 -1.37 14.05
C LEU A 327 -22.29 -1.51 14.56
N PHE A 328 -21.77 -2.73 14.68
CA PHE A 328 -20.39 -2.94 15.10
C PHE A 328 -19.37 -2.39 14.10
N PHE A 329 -19.63 -2.51 12.80
CA PHE A 329 -18.81 -1.87 11.78
C PHE A 329 -18.77 -0.36 11.95
N MET A 330 -19.93 0.27 12.14
CA MET A 330 -20.01 1.71 12.33
C MET A 330 -19.31 2.17 13.59
N ALA A 331 -19.46 1.43 14.69
CA ALA A 331 -18.71 1.70 15.91
C ALA A 331 -17.19 1.58 15.66
N ALA A 332 -16.73 0.59 14.88
CA ALA A 332 -15.31 0.40 14.59
C ALA A 332 -14.70 1.55 13.79
N ARG A 333 -15.49 2.33 13.03
CA ARG A 333 -15.01 3.55 12.36
C ARG A 333 -14.70 4.68 13.35
N HIS A 334 -15.40 4.73 14.47
CA HIS A 334 -15.15 5.72 15.53
C HIS A 334 -14.08 5.24 16.52
N PHE A 335 -13.99 3.92 16.71
CA PHE A 335 -13.06 3.28 17.65
C PHE A 335 -12.23 2.20 16.94
N PRO A 336 -11.34 2.59 15.99
CA PRO A 336 -10.61 1.64 15.16
C PRO A 336 -9.67 0.73 15.96
N ASP A 337 -9.28 1.11 17.17
CA ASP A 337 -8.40 0.33 18.04
C ASP A 337 -9.13 -0.65 18.96
N ASP A 338 -10.47 -0.58 19.03
CA ASP A 338 -11.27 -1.50 19.84
C ASP A 338 -11.46 -2.85 19.09
N ALA A 339 -10.54 -3.78 19.34
CA ALA A 339 -10.57 -5.13 18.78
C ALA A 339 -11.85 -5.91 19.12
N THR A 340 -12.60 -5.53 20.17
CA THR A 340 -13.85 -6.19 20.55
C THR A 340 -14.97 -5.96 19.53
N LEU A 341 -14.94 -4.84 18.80
CA LEU A 341 -15.93 -4.53 17.77
C LEU A 341 -15.80 -5.46 16.56
N PHE A 342 -14.56 -5.69 16.12
CA PHE A 342 -14.25 -6.67 15.07
C PHE A 342 -14.60 -8.10 15.51
N SER A 343 -14.30 -8.45 16.77
CA SER A 343 -14.67 -9.77 17.32
C SER A 343 -16.18 -9.98 17.34
N ASN A 344 -16.94 -8.97 17.78
CA ASN A 344 -18.41 -9.04 17.82
C ASN A 344 -19.00 -9.09 16.41
N ARG A 345 -18.42 -8.36 15.45
CA ARG A 345 -18.84 -8.41 14.05
C ARG A 345 -18.53 -9.75 13.38
N SER A 346 -17.34 -10.33 13.65
CA SER A 346 -16.97 -11.68 13.24
C SER A 346 -17.99 -12.72 13.72
N LEU A 347 -18.40 -12.63 14.99
CA LEU A 347 -19.45 -13.51 15.54
C LEU A 347 -20.79 -13.37 14.80
N CYS A 348 -21.20 -12.16 14.40
CA CYS A 348 -22.40 -11.98 13.57
C CYS A 348 -22.26 -12.72 12.23
N TRP A 349 -21.11 -12.58 11.56
CA TRP A 349 -20.87 -13.23 10.28
C TRP A 349 -20.86 -14.76 10.39
N LEU A 350 -20.28 -15.31 11.45
CA LEU A 350 -20.36 -16.75 11.74
C LEU A 350 -21.81 -17.23 11.87
N LYS A 351 -22.67 -16.46 12.55
CA LYS A 351 -24.10 -16.78 12.68
C LYS A 351 -24.89 -16.67 11.37
N LEU A 352 -24.39 -15.87 10.43
CA LEU A 352 -24.97 -15.70 9.10
C LEU A 352 -24.40 -16.69 8.06
N GLY A 353 -23.39 -17.49 8.42
CA GLY A 353 -22.72 -18.40 7.48
C GLY A 353 -21.73 -17.71 6.54
N GLU A 354 -21.40 -16.45 6.79
CA GLU A 354 -20.51 -15.60 5.97
C GLU A 354 -19.04 -15.80 6.38
N GLY A 355 -18.48 -16.97 6.03
CA GLY A 355 -17.15 -17.42 6.48
C GLY A 355 -16.01 -16.45 6.14
N ASP A 356 -15.97 -15.92 4.92
CA ASP A 356 -14.90 -15.02 4.47
C ASP A 356 -14.87 -13.71 5.28
N ARG A 357 -16.05 -13.12 5.56
CA ARG A 357 -16.17 -11.91 6.36
C ARG A 357 -15.80 -12.15 7.82
N ALA A 358 -16.21 -13.29 8.36
CA ALA A 358 -15.85 -13.70 9.71
C ALA A 358 -14.34 -13.85 9.85
N LEU A 359 -13.69 -14.45 8.85
CA LEU A 359 -12.24 -14.67 8.82
C LEU A 359 -11.47 -13.35 8.79
N MET A 360 -11.88 -12.41 7.94
CA MET A 360 -11.23 -11.09 7.87
C MET A 360 -11.26 -10.35 9.21
N ASP A 361 -12.42 -10.29 9.87
CA ASP A 361 -12.54 -9.64 11.17
C ASP A 361 -11.70 -10.34 12.24
N ALA A 362 -11.64 -11.68 12.23
CA ALA A 362 -10.81 -12.45 13.15
C ALA A 362 -9.30 -12.19 12.95
N GLN A 363 -8.84 -12.06 11.71
CA GLN A 363 -7.46 -11.69 11.40
C GLN A 363 -7.11 -10.28 11.89
N VAL A 364 -8.04 -9.32 11.74
CA VAL A 364 -7.86 -7.97 12.32
C VAL A 364 -7.75 -8.04 13.84
N CYS A 365 -8.57 -8.85 14.52
CA CYS A 365 -8.46 -9.06 15.97
C CYS A 365 -7.07 -9.60 16.35
N ARG A 366 -6.55 -10.60 15.62
CA ARG A 366 -5.21 -11.18 15.88
C ARG A 366 -4.10 -10.16 15.68
N MET A 367 -4.15 -9.36 14.60
CA MET A 367 -3.15 -8.33 14.35
C MET A 367 -3.12 -7.27 15.47
N LYS A 368 -4.30 -6.86 15.94
CA LYS A 368 -4.43 -5.84 16.99
C LYS A 368 -4.07 -6.38 18.38
N HIS A 369 -4.40 -7.64 18.66
CA HIS A 369 -4.15 -8.26 19.95
C HIS A 369 -3.65 -9.71 19.79
N PRO A 370 -2.36 -9.90 19.47
CA PRO A 370 -1.80 -11.24 19.18
C PRO A 370 -1.90 -12.24 20.35
N GLY A 371 -1.98 -11.77 21.60
CA GLY A 371 -2.15 -12.62 22.79
C GLY A 371 -3.60 -12.96 23.14
N TRP A 372 -4.59 -12.65 22.29
CA TRP A 372 -5.99 -12.87 22.60
C TRP A 372 -6.49 -14.20 22.01
N ALA A 373 -6.53 -15.26 22.83
CA ALA A 373 -6.93 -16.60 22.40
C ALA A 373 -8.29 -16.64 21.66
N LYS A 374 -9.25 -15.79 22.05
CA LYS A 374 -10.55 -15.66 21.36
C LYS A 374 -10.42 -15.28 19.88
N ALA A 375 -9.42 -14.48 19.49
CA ALA A 375 -9.22 -14.11 18.09
C ALA A 375 -8.85 -15.32 17.22
N TYR A 376 -8.10 -16.27 17.79
CA TYR A 376 -7.72 -17.53 17.15
C TYR A 376 -8.90 -18.48 17.02
N TYR A 377 -9.72 -18.56 18.07
CA TYR A 377 -11.01 -19.28 18.00
C TYR A 377 -11.88 -18.78 16.84
N LEU A 378 -12.07 -17.47 16.72
CA LEU A 378 -12.91 -16.89 15.67
C LEU A 378 -12.36 -17.18 14.26
N GLN A 379 -11.03 -17.13 14.10
CA GLN A 379 -10.39 -17.48 12.84
C GLN A 379 -10.61 -18.95 12.49
N GLY A 380 -10.37 -19.86 13.44
CA GLY A 380 -10.58 -21.30 13.21
C GLY A 380 -12.04 -21.62 12.90
N ALA A 381 -12.99 -21.00 13.62
CA ALA A 381 -14.42 -21.15 13.36
C ALA A 381 -14.83 -20.64 11.97
N ALA A 382 -14.24 -19.53 11.51
CA ALA A 382 -14.48 -19.02 10.17
C ALA A 382 -13.92 -19.97 9.09
N GLN A 383 -12.72 -20.51 9.31
CA GLN A 383 -12.11 -21.49 8.41
C GLN A 383 -12.90 -22.82 8.36
N MET A 384 -13.52 -23.21 9.48
CA MET A 384 -14.46 -24.33 9.51
C MET A 384 -15.67 -24.11 8.59
N LEU A 385 -16.27 -22.92 8.59
CA LEU A 385 -17.36 -22.57 7.66
C LEU A 385 -16.90 -22.62 6.20
N LEU A 386 -15.67 -22.18 5.94
CA LEU A 386 -15.03 -22.21 4.62
C LEU A 386 -14.53 -23.60 4.21
N LYS A 387 -14.68 -24.61 5.08
CA LYS A 387 -14.21 -25.99 4.88
C LYS A 387 -12.68 -26.11 4.70
N ASP A 388 -11.93 -25.13 5.18
CA ASP A 388 -10.47 -25.15 5.25
C ASP A 388 -10.05 -25.72 6.62
N HIS A 389 -10.29 -27.02 6.79
CA HIS A 389 -10.14 -27.70 8.09
C HIS A 389 -8.68 -27.73 8.59
N GLU A 390 -7.71 -27.73 7.68
CA GLU A 390 -6.28 -27.70 8.03
C GLU A 390 -5.92 -26.38 8.70
N LYS A 391 -6.22 -25.26 8.05
CA LYS A 391 -5.94 -23.95 8.65
C LYS A 391 -6.77 -23.70 9.90
N ALA A 392 -7.99 -24.26 9.97
CA ALA A 392 -8.79 -24.20 11.19
C ALA A 392 -8.07 -24.87 12.37
N CYS A 393 -7.48 -26.06 12.16
CA CYS A 393 -6.68 -26.74 13.17
C CYS A 393 -5.48 -25.89 13.60
N ASP A 394 -4.73 -25.32 12.66
CA ASP A 394 -3.58 -24.45 12.97
C ASP A 394 -3.99 -23.26 13.84
N ALA A 395 -5.09 -22.59 13.48
CA ALA A 395 -5.60 -21.45 14.23
C ALA A 395 -6.01 -21.86 15.65
N PHE A 396 -6.72 -22.98 15.83
CA PHE A 396 -7.11 -23.45 17.17
C PHE A 396 -5.92 -23.88 18.01
N LEU A 397 -4.93 -24.57 17.43
CA LEU A 397 -3.69 -24.94 18.11
C LEU A 397 -2.92 -23.70 18.59
N ASP A 398 -2.80 -22.69 17.75
CA ASP A 398 -2.20 -21.42 18.15
C ASP A 398 -2.99 -20.72 19.28
N GLY A 399 -4.31 -20.84 19.27
CA GLY A 399 -5.17 -20.37 20.36
C GLY A 399 -4.89 -21.09 21.68
N LEU A 400 -4.77 -22.42 21.66
CA LEU A 400 -4.45 -23.24 22.84
C LEU A 400 -3.03 -23.01 23.36
N LYS A 401 -2.07 -22.62 22.52
CA LYS A 401 -0.74 -22.19 22.99
C LYS A 401 -0.84 -20.97 23.91
N LEU A 402 -1.81 -20.09 23.68
CA LEU A 402 -2.03 -18.88 24.47
C LEU A 402 -2.90 -19.14 25.72
N ASP A 403 -3.91 -20.00 25.59
CA ASP A 403 -4.78 -20.41 26.69
C ASP A 403 -5.05 -21.92 26.63
N PRO A 404 -4.16 -22.75 27.22
CA PRO A 404 -4.28 -24.21 27.18
C PRO A 404 -5.52 -24.75 27.90
N SER A 405 -6.15 -23.94 28.76
CA SER A 405 -7.33 -24.34 29.53
C SER A 405 -8.66 -24.07 28.81
N ASN A 406 -8.60 -23.56 27.59
CA ASN A 406 -9.77 -23.11 26.86
C ASN A 406 -10.57 -24.28 26.24
N ILE A 407 -11.59 -24.75 26.97
CA ILE A 407 -12.43 -25.88 26.59
C ILE A 407 -13.15 -25.65 25.24
N GLU A 408 -13.53 -24.41 24.93
CA GLU A 408 -14.23 -24.10 23.67
C GLU A 408 -13.31 -24.29 22.46
N ILE A 409 -12.05 -23.83 22.57
CA ILE A 409 -11.05 -24.00 21.50
C ILE A 409 -10.66 -25.47 21.36
N ASP A 410 -10.45 -26.17 22.48
CA ASP A 410 -10.12 -27.60 22.46
C ASP A 410 -11.21 -28.43 21.77
N ARG A 411 -12.48 -28.21 22.13
CA ARG A 411 -13.60 -28.88 21.46
C ARG A 411 -13.64 -28.55 19.97
N ALA A 412 -13.50 -27.28 19.59
CA ALA A 412 -13.54 -26.86 18.19
C ALA A 412 -12.36 -27.44 17.38
N LEU A 413 -11.20 -27.63 18.00
CA LEU A 413 -10.06 -28.31 17.39
C LEU A 413 -10.40 -29.78 17.09
N TRP A 414 -10.98 -30.51 18.04
CA TRP A 414 -11.37 -31.90 17.82
C TRP A 414 -12.42 -32.03 16.72
N GLU A 415 -13.41 -31.14 16.67
CA GLU A 415 -14.38 -31.06 15.58
C GLU A 415 -13.68 -30.84 14.23
N ALA A 416 -12.69 -29.93 14.16
CA ALA A 416 -11.93 -29.67 12.94
C ALA A 416 -11.09 -30.88 12.50
N VAL A 417 -10.44 -31.58 13.44
CA VAL A 417 -9.65 -32.79 13.17
C VAL A 417 -10.52 -33.90 12.60
N ASP A 418 -11.72 -34.09 13.15
CA ASP A 418 -12.66 -35.11 12.65
C ASP A 418 -13.17 -34.78 11.24
N CYS A 419 -13.52 -33.52 10.98
CA CYS A 419 -13.87 -33.06 9.63
C CYS A 419 -12.72 -33.24 8.62
N MET A 420 -11.48 -32.96 9.04
CA MET A 420 -10.29 -33.15 8.21
C MET A 420 -10.07 -34.63 7.85
N LYS A 421 -10.16 -35.54 8.83
CA LYS A 421 -10.06 -37.00 8.60
C LYS A 421 -11.14 -37.50 7.64
N ALA A 422 -12.37 -37.04 7.82
CA ALA A 422 -13.49 -37.39 6.92
C ALA A 422 -13.25 -36.92 5.48
N SER A 423 -12.72 -35.70 5.30
CA SER A 423 -12.36 -35.15 3.99
C SER A 423 -11.22 -35.95 3.30
N HIS A 424 -10.20 -36.36 4.07
CA HIS A 424 -9.13 -37.21 3.55
C HIS A 424 -9.63 -38.61 3.15
N ALA A 425 -10.46 -39.24 3.98
CA ALA A 425 -11.05 -40.53 3.66
C ALA A 425 -11.94 -40.46 2.41
N ALA A 426 -12.74 -39.40 2.27
CA ALA A 426 -13.56 -39.17 1.08
C ALA A 426 -12.73 -38.97 -0.20
N LYS A 427 -11.61 -38.24 -0.12
CA LYS A 427 -10.67 -38.06 -1.23
C LYS A 427 -9.96 -39.36 -1.63
N GLN A 428 -9.64 -40.23 -0.67
CA GLN A 428 -9.06 -41.55 -0.96
C GLN A 428 -10.08 -42.48 -1.64
N LEU A 429 -11.34 -42.47 -1.20
CA LEU A 429 -12.42 -43.26 -1.81
C LEU A 429 -12.75 -42.79 -3.23
N SER A 430 -12.77 -41.47 -3.50
CA SER A 430 -12.99 -40.95 -4.84
C SER A 430 -11.82 -41.21 -5.79
N ALA A 431 -10.58 -41.20 -5.28
CA ALA A 431 -9.39 -41.58 -6.07
C ALA A 431 -9.41 -43.07 -6.45
N VAL A 432 -9.93 -43.94 -5.59
CA VAL A 432 -10.09 -45.38 -5.86
C VAL A 432 -11.20 -45.63 -6.89
N SER A 433 -12.31 -44.87 -6.86
CA SER A 433 -13.41 -45.05 -7.82
C SER A 433 -13.14 -44.45 -9.21
N LEU A 434 -12.14 -43.57 -9.35
CA LEU A 434 -11.69 -43.02 -10.64
C LEU A 434 -10.60 -43.88 -11.29
N ALA A 435 -10.03 -44.83 -10.54
CA ALA A 435 -9.00 -45.76 -10.99
C ALA A 435 -9.56 -47.15 -11.36
N GLN A 436 -10.88 -47.35 -11.24
CA GLN A 436 -11.66 -48.48 -11.75
C GLN A 436 -12.47 -48.00 -12.96
#